data_AF-A0A060N6G3-F1
#
_entry.id   AF-A0A060N6G3-F1
#
_cell.length_a   1.000
_cell.length_b   1.000
_cell.length_c   1.000
_cell.angle_alpha   90.00
_cell.angle_beta   90.00
_cell.angle_gamma   90.00
#
_symmetry.space_group_name_H-M   'P 1'
#
loop_
_entity.id
_entity.type
_entity.pdbx_description
1 polymer ?
#
loop_
_entity_poly.entity_id
_entity_poly.type
_entity_poly.pdbx_seq_one_letter_code
_entity_poly.pdbx_strand_id
1 'polypeptide(L)' 'MIKTKLFTGLTALEAVYDYQGFIKRNQNLEIISVNILKDNFVLLTYKTCKEDIKG' A
#
# COMPACT_ATOMS: atom_id res chain seq x y z
N MET A 1 14.46 0.96 0.93
CA MET A 1 14.19 -0.48 1.14
C MET A 1 12.83 -0.80 0.57
N ILE A 2 12.72 -1.84 -0.25
CA ILE A 2 11.41 -2.31 -0.77
C ILE A 2 10.68 -2.99 0.40
N LYS A 3 9.39 -2.67 0.56
CA LYS A 3 8.51 -3.24 1.57
C LYS A 3 7.24 -3.78 0.90
N THR A 4 6.65 -4.78 1.53
CA THR A 4 5.35 -5.33 1.15
C THR A 4 4.39 -5.24 2.33
N LYS A 5 3.11 -5.01 2.05
CA LYS A 5 2.04 -5.01 3.04
C LYS A 5 0.82 -5.70 2.46
N LEU A 6 0.34 -6.72 3.17
CA LEU A 6 -0.91 -7.41 2.87
C LEU A 6 -2.05 -6.71 3.61
N PHE A 7 -3.13 -6.44 2.89
CA PHE A 7 -4.41 -5.98 3.41
C PHE A 7 -5.43 -7.10 3.22
N THR A 8 -6.30 -7.26 4.21
CA THR A 8 -7.31 -8.33 4.27
C THR A 8 -8.59 -7.77 4.85
N GLY A 9 -9.73 -8.22 4.36
CA GLY A 9 -11.05 -7.82 4.87
C GLY A 9 -12.07 -8.97 4.81
N LEU A 10 -13.27 -8.75 5.34
CA LEU A 10 -14.41 -9.66 5.16
C LEU A 10 -14.89 -9.66 3.70
N THR A 11 -14.59 -8.58 2.98
CA THR A 11 -14.80 -8.46 1.53
C THR A 11 -13.57 -7.88 0.86
N ALA A 12 -13.41 -8.14 -0.44
CA ALA A 12 -12.35 -7.52 -1.24
C ALA A 12 -12.44 -5.99 -1.24
N LEU A 13 -13.67 -5.46 -1.14
CA LEU A 13 -13.90 -4.02 -1.06
C LEU A 13 -13.33 -3.40 0.24
N GLU A 14 -13.47 -4.08 1.37
CA GLU A 14 -12.86 -3.64 2.64
C GLU A 14 -11.33 -3.59 2.55
N ALA A 15 -10.71 -4.66 2.02
CA ALA A 15 -9.27 -4.68 1.80
C ALA A 15 -8.80 -3.58 0.83
N VAL A 16 -9.64 -3.25 -0.16
CA VAL A 16 -9.43 -2.10 -1.06
C VAL A 16 -9.42 -0.78 -0.28
N TYR A 17 -10.42 -0.54 0.56
CA TYR A 17 -10.47 0.70 1.35
C TYR A 17 -9.32 0.81 2.34
N ASP A 18 -8.90 -0.28 2.96
CA ASP A 18 -7.78 -0.29 3.90
C ASP A 18 -6.46 0.07 3.21
N TYR A 19 -6.17 -0.49 2.03
CA TYR A 19 -4.96 -0.11 1.30
C TYR A 19 -5.02 1.36 0.87
N GLN A 20 -6.18 1.84 0.42
CA GLN A 20 -6.34 3.24 0.01
C GLN A 20 -6.13 4.19 1.19
N GLY A 21 -6.67 3.85 2.35
CA GLY A 21 -6.47 4.60 3.59
C GLY A 21 -5.00 4.61 4.02
N PHE A 22 -4.28 3.50 3.84
CA PHE A 22 -2.85 3.43 4.11
C PHE A 22 -2.03 4.36 3.20
N ILE A 23 -2.29 4.37 1.89
CA ILE A 23 -1.59 5.27 0.95
C ILE A 23 -1.87 6.73 1.30
N LYS A 24 -3.13 7.08 1.59
CA LYS A 24 -3.50 8.46 1.97
C LYS A 24 -2.75 8.97 3.20
N ARG A 25 -2.50 8.11 4.19
CA ARG A 25 -1.74 8.45 5.42
C ARG A 25 -0.23 8.45 5.23
N ASN A 26 0.28 7.83 4.17
CA ASN A 26 1.72 7.69 3.92
C ASN A 26 2.01 8.21 2.51
N GLN A 27 2.05 9.55 2.37
CA GLN A 27 2.25 10.20 1.07
C GLN A 27 3.70 10.11 0.56
N ASN A 28 4.64 9.71 1.41
CA ASN A 28 6.06 9.52 1.08
C ASN A 28 6.36 8.12 0.52
N LEU A 29 5.37 7.42 -0.03
CA LEU A 29 5.55 6.09 -0.59
C LEU A 29 5.60 6.13 -2.12
N GLU A 30 6.64 5.53 -2.68
CA GLU A 30 6.70 5.14 -4.08
C GLU A 30 6.02 3.76 -4.22
N ILE A 31 4.86 3.72 -4.86
CA ILE A 31 4.13 2.47 -5.11
C ILE A 31 4.79 1.74 -6.27
N ILE A 32 5.20 0.49 -6.03
CA ILE A 32 5.81 -0.38 -7.05
C ILE A 32 4.75 -1.26 -7.71
N SER A 33 3.89 -1.89 -6.91
CA SER A 33 2.84 -2.76 -7.43
C SER A 33 1.68 -2.87 -6.45
N VAL A 34 0.47 -3.03 -6.98
CA VAL A 34 -0.72 -3.43 -6.23
C VAL A 34 -1.23 -4.71 -6.87
N ASN A 35 -1.27 -5.81 -6.10
CA ASN A 35 -1.81 -7.07 -6.56
C ASN A 35 -3.08 -7.38 -5.78
N ILE A 36 -4.20 -7.52 -6.50
CA ILE A 36 -5.43 -8.07 -5.94
C ILE A 36 -5.32 -9.59 -6.09
N LEU A 37 -5.20 -10.28 -4.96
CA LEU A 37 -5.10 -11.73 -4.95
C LEU A 37 -6.51 -12.35 -4.97
N LYS A 38 -6.62 -13.66 -5.14
CA LYS A 38 -7.91 -14.35 -4.91
C LYS A 38 -8.42 -14.04 -3.51
N ASP A 39 -9.74 -14.07 -3.33
CA ASP A 39 -10.45 -13.70 -2.10
C ASP A 39 -10.39 -12.19 -1.79
N ASN A 40 -10.28 -11.84 -0.51
CA ASN A 40 -10.40 -10.49 0.03
C ASN A 40 -9.04 -9.86 0.35
N PHE A 41 -8.03 -10.11 -0.48
CA PHE A 41 -6.64 -9.74 -0.20
C PHE A 41 -6.07 -8.74 -1.22
N VAL A 42 -5.35 -7.74 -0.71
CA VAL A 42 -4.59 -6.79 -1.52
C VAL A 42 -3.14 -6.77 -1.03
N LEU A 43 -2.19 -7.04 -1.91
CA LEU A 43 -0.75 -6.96 -1.62
C LEU A 43 -0.16 -5.70 -2.25
N LEU A 44 0.25 -4.76 -1.41
CA LEU A 44 0.94 -3.53 -1.79
C LEU A 44 2.45 -3.70 -1.65
N THR A 45 3.19 -3.45 -2.72
CA THR A 45 4.66 -3.36 -2.72
C THR A 45 5.04 -1.90 -2.93
N TYR A 46 5.91 -1.37 -2.08
CA TYR A 46 6.27 0.04 -2.09
C TYR A 46 7.69 0.28 -1.57
N LYS A 47 8.25 1.46 -1.86
CA LYS A 47 9.44 2.01 -1.20
C LYS A 47 9.03 3.26 -0.43
N THR A 48 9.70 3.53 0.68
CA THR A 48 9.65 4.85 1.31
C THR A 48 10.60 5.77 0.56
N CYS A 49 10.09 6.84 -0.04
CA CYS A 49 10.89 7.95 -0.52
C CYS A 49 11.53 8.61 0.71
N LYS A 50 12.84 8.85 0.66
CA LYS A 50 13.43 9.83 1.57
C LYS A 50 12.86 11.17 1.12
N GLU A 51 12.34 11.97 2.04
CA GLU A 51 12.09 13.37 1.73
C GLU A 51 13.42 13.95 1.24
N ASP A 52 13.42 14.54 0.05
CA ASP A 52 14.54 15.37 -0.37
C ASP A 52 14.64 16.49 0.66
N ILE A 53 15.60 16.37 1.58
CA ILE A 53 16.01 17.49 2.43
C ILE A 53 16.63 18.49 1.44
N LYS A 54 15.81 19.40 0.93
CA LYS A 54 16.28 20.56 0.19
C LYS A 54 17.12 21.37 1.17
N GLY A 55 18.44 21.17 1.10
CA GLY A 55 19.44 22.02 1.75
C GLY A 55 19.52 23.38 1.08
#